data_AF-A0A2E8XII1-F1
#
_entry.id   AF-A0A2E8XII1-F1
#
_cell.length_a   1.000
_cell.length_b   1.000
_cell.length_c   1.000
_cell.angle_alpha   90.00
_cell.angle_beta   90.00
_cell.angle_gamma   90.00
#
_symmetry.space_group_name_H-M   'P 1'
#
loop_
_entity.id
_entity.type
_entity.pdbx_description
1 polymer ?
#
loop_
_entity_poly.entity_id
_entity_poly.type
_entity_poly.pdbx_seq_one_letter_code
_entity_poly.pdbx_strand_id
1 'polypeptide(L)' 'MDRIQKRGIPAEQFIEREYIENLSAAYAEFFHYYTKSPLLIINTSEINLVSDDQDYQHLVEYIASNPTGTNFLNPSLSLI' A
#
# COMPACT_ATOMS: atom_id res chain seq x y z
N MET A 1 -8.37 -10.40 -1.60
CA MET A 1 -8.98 -11.36 -0.65
C MET A 1 -7.93 -12.28 -0.01
N ASP A 2 -6.95 -12.75 -0.77
CA ASP A 2 -5.97 -13.76 -0.34
C ASP A 2 -5.22 -13.41 0.96
N ARG A 3 -4.88 -12.13 1.19
CA ARG A 3 -4.21 -11.70 2.43
C ARG A 3 -5.09 -11.86 3.67
N ILE A 4 -6.40 -11.59 3.57
CA ILE A 4 -7.36 -11.76 4.68
C ILE A 4 -7.54 -13.25 4.99
N GLN A 5 -7.67 -14.07 3.95
CA GLN A 5 -7.81 -15.52 4.09
C GLN A 5 -6.54 -16.13 4.71
N LYS A 6 -5.36 -15.75 4.22
CA LYS A 6 -4.06 -16.21 4.75
C LYS A 6 -3.86 -15.85 6.23
N ARG A 7 -4.37 -14.68 6.66
CA ARG A 7 -4.25 -14.22 8.06
C ARG A 7 -5.13 -15.03 9.02
N GLY A 8 -6.23 -15.60 8.53
CA GLY A 8 -7.08 -16.53 9.28
C GLY A 8 -7.80 -15.94 10.50
N ILE A 9 -7.91 -14.62 10.63
CA ILE A 9 -8.63 -13.98 11.75
C ILE A 9 -10.13 -14.30 11.62
N PRO A 10 -10.77 -14.96 12.60
CA PRO A 10 -12.16 -15.42 12.46
C PRO A 10 -13.16 -14.31 12.14
N ALA A 11 -12.99 -13.14 12.75
CA ALA A 11 -13.87 -11.99 12.51
C ALA A 11 -13.74 -11.42 11.09
N GLU A 12 -12.59 -11.57 10.43
CA GLU A 12 -12.35 -11.05 9.08
C GLU A 12 -12.79 -12.04 7.98
N GLN A 13 -12.98 -13.33 8.30
CA GLN A 13 -13.28 -14.35 7.29
C GLN A 13 -14.65 -14.16 6.62
N PHE A 14 -15.58 -13.49 7.30
CA PHE A 14 -16.92 -13.18 6.77
C PHE A 14 -16.97 -11.87 5.99
N ILE A 15 -15.85 -11.16 5.84
CA ILE A 15 -15.82 -9.93 5.05
C ILE A 15 -16.04 -10.28 3.58
N GLU A 16 -17.07 -9.66 3.00
CA GLU A 16 -17.40 -9.83 1.60
C GLU A 16 -16.40 -9.11 0.69
N ARG A 17 -16.17 -9.67 -0.50
CA ARG A 17 -15.29 -9.05 -1.50
C ARG A 17 -15.77 -7.64 -1.87
N GLU A 18 -17.07 -7.49 -2.10
CA GLU A 18 -17.69 -6.21 -2.46
C GLU A 18 -17.41 -5.12 -1.43
N TYR A 19 -17.43 -5.47 -0.13
CA TYR A 19 -17.09 -4.53 0.93
C TYR A 19 -15.65 -4.00 0.78
N ILE A 20 -14.69 -4.89 0.53
CA ILE A 20 -13.28 -4.50 0.34
C ILE A 20 -13.09 -3.68 -0.94
N GLU A 21 -13.80 -4.01 -2.01
CA GLU A 21 -13.77 -3.25 -3.27
C GLU A 21 -14.32 -1.82 -3.07
N ASN A 22 -15.46 -1.69 -2.41
CA ASN A 22 -16.07 -0.40 -2.07
C ASN A 22 -15.16 0.43 -1.17
N LEU A 23 -14.54 -0.19 -0.16
CA LEU A 23 -13.59 0.46 0.72
C LEU A 23 -12.36 0.96 -0.05
N SER A 24 -11.80 0.11 -0.92
CA SER A 24 -10.66 0.48 -1.76
C SER A 24 -10.99 1.65 -2.69
N ALA A 25 -12.18 1.66 -3.29
CA ALA A 25 -12.64 2.75 -4.16
C ALA A 25 -12.79 4.07 -3.38
N ALA A 26 -13.42 4.04 -2.20
CA ALA A 26 -13.59 5.21 -1.36
C ALA A 26 -12.25 5.83 -0.92
N TYR A 27 -11.26 4.99 -0.58
CA TYR A 27 -9.91 5.45 -0.24
C TYR A 27 -9.18 6.04 -1.46
N ALA A 28 -9.31 5.41 -2.64
CA ALA A 28 -8.70 5.92 -3.87
C ALA A 28 -9.26 7.31 -4.24
N GLU A 29 -10.58 7.49 -4.13
CA GLU A 29 -11.24 8.78 -4.36
C GLU A 29 -10.79 9.84 -3.35
N PHE A 30 -10.77 9.48 -2.06
CA PHE A 30 -10.30 10.39 -1.01
C PHE A 30 -8.87 10.89 -1.28
N PHE A 31 -7.95 9.98 -1.61
CA PHE A 31 -6.55 10.33 -1.85
C PHE A 31 -6.30 10.98 -3.23
N HIS A 32 -7.22 10.84 -4.18
CA HIS A 32 -7.12 11.55 -5.46
C HIS A 32 -7.17 13.09 -5.28
N TYR A 33 -7.93 13.57 -4.28
CA TYR A 33 -8.07 15.00 -3.98
C TYR A 33 -7.31 15.45 -2.72
N TYR A 34 -6.55 14.56 -2.08
CA TYR A 34 -5.88 14.84 -0.83
C TYR A 34 -4.65 15.73 -1.04
N THR A 35 -4.60 16.86 -0.33
CA THR A 35 -3.53 17.88 -0.46
C THR A 35 -2.99 18.39 0.89
N LYS A 36 -3.42 17.80 2.01
CA LYS A 36 -3.08 18.30 3.35
C LYS A 36 -1.67 17.93 3.82
N SER A 37 -1.00 17.00 3.14
CA SER A 37 0.39 16.61 3.36
C SER A 37 0.96 16.00 2.08
N PRO A 38 2.27 15.79 1.99
CA PRO A 38 2.83 14.88 0.99
C PRO A 38 2.13 13.52 1.05
N LEU A 39 1.97 12.91 -0.12
CA LEU A 39 1.28 11.64 -0.31
C LEU A 39 2.21 10.68 -1.05
N LEU A 40 2.39 9.49 -0.49
CA LEU A 40 3.13 8.40 -1.13
C LEU A 40 2.16 7.25 -1.42
N ILE A 41 1.99 6.93 -2.70
CA ILE A 41 1.16 5.84 -3.19
C ILE A 41 2.10 4.69 -3.57
N ILE A 42 1.91 3.54 -2.93
CA ILE A 42 2.77 2.36 -3.10
C ILE A 42 1.95 1.25 -3.73
N ASN A 43 2.42 0.71 -4.85
CA ASN A 43 1.80 -0.48 -5.43
C ASN A 43 2.23 -1.74 -4.67
N THR A 44 1.36 -2.26 -3.81
CA THR A 44 1.62 -3.46 -2.99
C THR A 44 1.26 -4.79 -3.66
N SER A 45 0.90 -4.80 -4.95
CA SER A 45 0.53 -6.04 -5.65
C SER A 45 1.69 -7.02 -5.81
N GLU A 46 2.91 -6.50 -5.97
CA GLU A 46 4.13 -7.29 -6.22
C GLU A 46 5.11 -7.25 -5.05
N ILE A 47 4.89 -6.40 -4.05
CA ILE A 47 5.83 -6.20 -2.94
C ILE A 47 5.59 -7.21 -1.83
N ASN A 48 6.68 -7.81 -1.37
CA ASN A 48 6.69 -8.55 -0.12
C ASN A 48 7.51 -7.81 0.95
N LEU A 49 6.99 -6.66 1.40
CA LEU A 49 7.54 -5.88 2.53
C LEU A 49 7.73 -6.68 3.83
N VAL A 50 7.18 -7.89 3.90
CA VAL A 50 7.27 -8.78 5.05
C VAL A 50 8.44 -9.76 4.93
N SER A 51 8.94 -10.04 3.72
CA SER A 51 10.01 -11.01 3.48
C SER A 51 11.29 -10.44 2.91
N ASP A 52 11.30 -9.19 2.46
CA ASP A 52 12.48 -8.54 1.90
C ASP A 52 12.83 -7.26 2.68
N ASP A 53 13.90 -7.33 3.46
CA ASP A 53 14.39 -6.22 4.29
C ASP A 53 14.93 -5.06 3.42
N GLN A 54 15.33 -5.30 2.17
CA GLN A 54 15.85 -4.24 1.28
C GLN A 54 14.71 -3.34 0.78
N ASP A 55 13.59 -3.93 0.36
CA ASP A 55 12.40 -3.16 -0.05
C ASP A 55 11.88 -2.29 1.09
N TYR A 56 11.90 -2.83 2.31
CA TYR A 56 11.55 -2.08 3.50
C TYR A 56 12.52 -0.91 3.74
N GLN A 57 13.83 -1.15 3.65
CA GLN A 57 14.84 -0.13 3.88
C GLN A 57 14.76 1.00 2.84
N HIS A 58 14.60 0.68 1.56
CA HIS A 58 14.40 1.69 0.51
C HIS A 58 13.14 2.54 0.76
N LEU A 59 12.05 1.93 1.23
CA LEU A 59 10.85 2.67 1.59
C LEU A 59 11.11 3.63 2.77
N VAL A 60 11.82 3.18 3.80
CA VAL A 60 12.17 4.01 4.96
C VAL A 60 13.06 5.19 4.55
N GLU A 61 14.08 4.95 3.74
CA GLU A 61 14.98 5.99 3.22
C GLU A 61 14.23 7.00 2.36
N TYR A 62 13.33 6.52 1.50
CA TYR A 62 12.48 7.38 0.71
C TYR A 62 11.60 8.28 1.58
N ILE A 63 10.93 7.74 2.60
CA ILE A 63 10.12 8.54 3.54
C ILE A 63 11.01 9.55 4.30
N ALA A 64 12.19 9.14 4.74
CA ALA A 64 13.13 9.99 5.46
C ALA A 64 13.68 11.15 4.62
N SER A 65 13.67 11.01 3.28
CA SER A 65 14.07 12.09 2.35
C SER A 65 13.08 13.28 2.30
N ASN A 66 11.96 13.18 3.03
CA ASN A 66 10.91 14.17 3.12
C ASN A 66 10.36 14.60 1.74
N PRO A 67 9.86 13.64 0.93
CA PRO A 67 9.37 13.89 -0.40
C PRO A 67 8.15 14.83 -0.35
N THR A 68 8.03 15.69 -1.35
CA THR A 68 6.93 16.66 -1.46
C THR A 68 5.90 16.24 -2.51
N GLY A 69 4.65 16.68 -2.34
CA GLY A 69 3.58 16.38 -3.30
C GLY A 69 3.16 14.92 -3.30
N THR A 70 2.56 14.48 -4.41
CA THR A 70 2.11 13.10 -4.62
C THR A 70 3.17 12.31 -5.37
N ASN A 71 3.61 11.20 -4.78
CA ASN A 71 4.65 10.35 -5.31
C ASN A 71 4.13 8.92 -5.46
N PHE A 72 4.64 8.22 -6.48
CA PHE A 72 4.25 6.86 -6.80
C PHE A 72 5.48 5.96 -6.72
N LEU A 73 5.37 4.86 -5.96
CA LEU A 73 6.45 3.90 -5.78
C LEU A 73 5.97 2.50 -6.23
N ASN A 74 6.65 1.97 -7.24
CA ASN A 74 6.51 0.59 -7.72
C ASN A 74 7.85 -0.11 -7.47
N PRO A 75 8.00 -0.89 -6.39
CA PRO A 75 9.31 -1.44 -6.04
C PRO A 75 9.65 -2.73 -6.80
N SER A 76 8.87 -3.10 -7.84
CA SER A 76 9.33 -4.05 -8.85
C SER A 76 10.45 -3.51 -9.75
N LEU A 77 10.83 -2.24 -9.59
CA LEU A 77 12.15 -1.77 -9.97
C LEU A 77 13.13 -2.08 -8.84
N SER A 78 13.55 -3.33 -8.76
CA SER A 78 14.95 -3.60 -8.43
C SER A 78 15.76 -2.74 -9.41
N LEU A 79 16.30 -1.61 -8.94
CA LEU A 79 17.28 -0.83 -9.67
C LEU A 79 18.44 -1.77 -9.96
N ILE A 80 18.50 -2.27 -11.19
CA ILE A 80 19.68 -2.86 -11.79
C ILE A 80 20.62 -1.72 -12.17
#